data_AF-A0A444JBV0-F1
#
_entry.id   AF-A0A444JBV0-F1
#
_cell.length_a   1.000
_cell.length_b   1.000
_cell.length_c   1.000
_cell.angle_alpha   90.00
_cell.angle_beta   90.00
_cell.angle_gamma   90.00
#
_symmetry.space_group_name_H-M   'P 1'
#
loop_
_entity.id
_entity.type
_entity.pdbx_description
1 polymer ?
#
loop_
_entity_poly.entity_id
_entity_poly.type
_entity_poly.pdbx_seq_one_letter_code
_entity_poly.pdbx_strand_id
1 'polypeptide(L)'
;NSRDAKSAQIFTLAHELVHLWIGQSGVSNPLLNKEKKGKRGKKVETFCNRTAAEVLVPEAQFLADWNSEIPAQENIALLAQQYRVSQLVIARRGYDLNVLDYDTLQNFYWQAVHYDQKKKNKLSESPGGPKSDTMRKFRNGSLFSQAVAAAALEGRLLLRDAGSLLGVKPAGLKQYADFLTGK
;
A
#
# COMPACT_ATOMS: atom_id res chain seq x y z
N ASN A 1 -8.06 6.35 -13.16
CA ASN A 1 -6.81 6.80 -12.51
C ASN A 1 -6.00 5.66 -11.93
N SER A 2 -5.15 5.05 -12.75
CA SER A 2 -4.12 4.09 -12.30
C SER A 2 -2.96 4.77 -11.56
N ARG A 3 -2.77 6.08 -11.72
CA ARG A 3 -1.69 6.88 -11.09
C ARG A 3 -1.85 6.98 -9.57
N ASP A 4 -3.05 7.32 -9.07
CA ASP A 4 -3.30 7.41 -7.62
C ASP A 4 -3.10 6.06 -6.91
N ALA A 5 -3.45 4.95 -7.58
CA ALA A 5 -3.19 3.61 -7.07
C ALA A 5 -1.69 3.29 -6.99
N LYS A 6 -0.89 3.74 -7.96
CA LYS A 6 0.58 3.58 -7.95
C LYS A 6 1.24 4.43 -6.85
N SER A 7 0.75 5.66 -6.64
CA SER A 7 1.23 6.54 -5.57
C SER A 7 0.91 6.03 -4.16
N ALA A 8 -0.18 5.31 -3.96
CA ALA A 8 -0.43 4.61 -2.70
C ALA A 8 0.47 3.37 -2.51
N GLN A 9 0.81 2.69 -3.61
CA GLN A 9 1.69 1.52 -3.60
C GLN A 9 3.13 1.88 -3.26
N ILE A 10 3.65 3.04 -3.68
CA ILE A 10 5.04 3.41 -3.40
C ILE A 10 5.28 3.66 -1.91
N PHE A 11 4.33 4.28 -1.20
CA PHE A 11 4.42 4.44 0.26
C PHE A 11 4.40 3.09 0.96
N THR A 12 3.49 2.21 0.56
CA THR A 12 3.42 0.84 1.09
C THR A 12 4.74 0.09 0.86
N LEU A 13 5.29 0.17 -0.35
CA LEU A 13 6.56 -0.48 -0.70
C LEU A 13 7.71 0.05 0.16
N ALA A 14 7.84 1.38 0.30
CA ALA A 14 8.87 1.98 1.14
C ALA A 14 8.71 1.56 2.60
N HIS A 15 7.47 1.50 3.10
CA HIS A 15 7.17 1.03 4.46
C HIS A 15 7.61 -0.43 4.69
N GLU A 16 7.25 -1.33 3.77
CA GLU A 16 7.66 -2.74 3.86
C GLU A 16 9.19 -2.90 3.70
N LEU A 17 9.83 -2.08 2.88
CA LEU A 17 11.29 -2.07 2.75
C LEU A 17 11.96 -1.68 4.09
N VAL A 18 11.42 -0.69 4.80
CA VAL A 18 11.93 -0.32 6.13
C VAL A 18 11.75 -1.47 7.12
N HIS A 19 10.62 -2.18 7.09
CA HIS A 19 10.43 -3.38 7.90
C HIS A 19 11.52 -4.43 7.66
N LEU A 20 11.93 -4.62 6.40
CA LEU A 20 13.04 -5.50 6.05
C LEU A 20 14.38 -5.00 6.60
N TRP A 21 14.68 -3.70 6.48
CA TRP A 21 15.95 -3.12 6.97
C TRP A 21 16.16 -3.29 8.48
N ILE A 22 15.10 -3.17 9.28
CA ILE A 22 15.20 -3.31 10.74
C ILE A 22 15.13 -4.76 11.22
N GLY A 23 15.15 -5.73 10.31
CA GLY A 23 15.10 -7.16 10.64
C GLY A 23 13.84 -7.56 11.42
N GLN A 24 12.77 -6.75 11.38
CA GLN A 24 11.48 -7.14 11.95
C GLN A 24 10.81 -8.06 10.93
N SER A 25 11.24 -9.32 10.92
CA SER A 25 10.67 -10.40 10.13
C SER A 25 9.25 -10.70 10.62
N GLY A 26 8.30 -9.93 10.10
CA GLY A 26 6.86 -10.20 10.13
C GLY A 26 6.28 -10.17 8.72
N VAL A 27 7.06 -10.61 7.74
CA VAL A 27 6.61 -10.79 6.36
C VAL A 27 5.38 -11.70 6.39
N SER A 28 4.27 -11.20 5.85
CA SER A 28 3.07 -11.96 5.49
C SER A 28 2.07 -12.34 6.60
N ASN A 29 1.59 -11.41 7.43
CA ASN A 29 0.15 -11.38 7.68
C ASN A 29 -0.39 -10.06 8.30
N PRO A 30 -1.13 -9.24 7.54
CA PRO A 30 -1.97 -8.19 8.13
C PRO A 30 -3.10 -8.74 9.02
N LEU A 31 -3.44 -10.04 8.90
CA LEU A 31 -4.56 -10.66 9.60
C LEU A 31 -4.16 -11.45 10.86
N LEU A 32 -2.97 -12.06 10.93
CA LEU A 32 -2.52 -12.78 12.15
C LEU A 32 -1.88 -11.86 13.21
N ASN A 33 -1.46 -10.66 12.83
CA ASN A 33 -0.76 -9.75 13.75
C ASN A 33 -1.63 -8.64 14.34
N LYS A 34 -2.94 -8.60 14.06
CA LYS A 34 -3.82 -7.57 14.65
C LYS A 34 -4.03 -7.75 16.15
N GLU A 35 -3.95 -8.98 16.66
CA GLU A 35 -4.24 -9.27 18.08
C GLU A 35 -2.99 -9.22 18.99
N LYS A 36 -1.77 -9.08 18.44
CA LYS A 36 -0.51 -9.06 19.21
C LYS A 36 0.29 -7.75 19.15
N LYS A 37 -0.29 -6.62 18.72
CA LYS A 37 0.43 -5.33 18.74
C LYS A 37 0.34 -4.68 20.12
N GLY A 38 1.12 -5.18 21.09
CA GLY A 38 1.44 -4.44 22.31
C GLY A 38 2.20 -3.12 22.01
N LYS A 39 2.57 -2.36 23.05
CA LYS A 39 3.29 -1.06 22.91
C LYS A 39 4.50 -1.10 21.95
N ARG A 40 5.20 -2.24 21.88
CA ARG A 40 6.36 -2.46 20.99
C ARG A 40 5.98 -2.48 19.50
N GLY A 41 4.88 -3.13 19.13
CA GLY A 41 4.39 -3.16 17.74
C GLY A 41 4.04 -1.77 17.25
N LYS A 42 3.33 -0.97 18.06
CA LYS A 42 2.99 0.42 17.72
C LYS A 42 4.24 1.28 17.47
N LYS A 43 5.30 1.13 18.28
CA LYS A 43 6.57 1.85 18.08
C LYS A 43 7.25 1.51 16.76
N VAL A 44 7.27 0.22 16.38
CA VAL A 44 7.85 -0.23 15.11
C VAL A 44 7.10 0.37 13.93
N GLU A 45 5.77 0.31 13.94
CA GLU A 45 4.95 0.88 12.86
C GLU A 45 5.16 2.39 12.72
N THR A 46 5.21 3.12 13.83
CA THR A 46 5.53 4.55 13.83
C THR A 46 6.92 4.82 13.25
N PHE A 47 7.91 4.01 13.61
CA PHE A 47 9.26 4.10 13.05
C PHE A 47 9.28 3.84 11.54
N CYS A 48 8.61 2.79 11.07
CA CYS A 48 8.53 2.45 9.65
C CYS A 48 7.84 3.56 8.86
N ASN A 49 6.72 4.10 9.36
CA ASN A 49 6.02 5.22 8.73
C ASN A 49 6.90 6.46 8.62
N ARG A 50 7.59 6.85 9.70
CA ARG A 50 8.47 8.02 9.69
C ARG A 50 9.63 7.84 8.71
N THR A 51 10.24 6.66 8.70
CA THR A 51 11.38 6.36 7.82
C THR A 51 10.93 6.30 6.36
N ALA A 52 9.77 5.70 6.05
CA ALA A 52 9.22 5.70 4.71
C ALA A 52 8.90 7.10 4.20
N ALA A 53 8.35 7.97 5.07
CA ALA A 53 8.13 9.38 4.76
C ALA A 53 9.44 10.11 4.48
N GLU A 54 10.50 9.88 5.27
CA GLU A 54 11.83 10.46 5.04
C GLU A 54 12.45 9.99 3.71
N VAL A 55 12.34 8.70 3.40
CA VAL A 55 12.87 8.11 2.17
C VAL A 55 12.17 8.68 0.93
N LEU A 56 10.85 8.87 1.00
CA LEU A 56 10.07 9.32 -0.15
C LEU A 56 10.01 10.84 -0.29
N VAL A 57 10.02 11.56 0.83
CA VAL A 57 9.85 13.01 0.91
C VAL A 57 10.83 13.57 1.96
N PRO A 58 12.13 13.68 1.62
CA PRO A 58 13.16 14.10 2.57
C PRO A 58 12.86 15.47 3.19
N GLU A 59 13.13 15.63 4.49
CA GLU A 59 12.73 16.83 5.25
C GLU A 59 13.34 18.10 4.66
N ALA A 60 14.67 18.08 4.44
CA ALA A 60 15.39 19.24 3.92
C ALA A 60 14.86 19.68 2.55
N GLN A 61 14.57 18.72 1.66
CA GLN A 61 14.06 19.02 0.33
C GLN A 61 12.60 19.50 0.39
N PHE A 62 11.78 18.87 1.23
CA PHE A 62 10.39 19.29 1.43
C PHE A 62 10.30 20.74 1.90
N LEU A 63 11.09 21.12 2.91
CA LEU A 63 11.10 22.49 3.43
C LEU A 63 11.64 23.49 2.42
N ALA A 64 12.61 23.10 1.58
CA ALA A 64 13.13 23.95 0.52
C ALA A 64 12.13 24.15 -0.64
N ASP A 65 11.36 23.12 -0.96
CA ASP A 65 10.37 23.17 -2.05
C ASP A 65 9.03 23.78 -1.61
N TRP A 66 8.78 23.88 -0.30
CA TRP A 66 7.54 24.43 0.23
C TRP A 66 7.49 25.95 0.03
N ASN A 67 6.48 26.42 -0.70
CA ASN A 67 6.29 27.85 -0.94
C ASN A 67 5.18 28.41 -0.05
N SER A 68 5.53 29.23 0.95
CA SER A 68 4.55 29.85 1.86
C SER A 68 3.67 30.92 1.20
N GLU A 69 3.98 31.38 0.00
CA GLU A 69 3.21 32.41 -0.71
C GLU A 69 2.00 31.85 -1.47
N ILE A 70 1.93 30.53 -1.68
CA ILE A 70 0.82 29.88 -2.37
C ILE A 70 -0.05 29.07 -1.40
N PRO A 71 -1.33 28.83 -1.72
CA PRO A 71 -2.22 28.03 -0.88
C PRO A 71 -1.65 26.63 -0.60
N ALA A 72 -1.84 26.13 0.62
CA ALA A 72 -1.40 24.80 1.04
C ALA A 72 -1.89 23.68 0.09
N GLN A 73 -3.13 23.79 -0.40
CA GLN A 73 -3.72 22.83 -1.34
C GLN A 73 -2.91 22.73 -2.65
N GLU A 74 -2.39 23.87 -3.12
CA GLU A 74 -1.61 23.97 -4.35
C GLU A 74 -0.20 23.42 -4.15
N ASN A 75 0.46 23.79 -3.04
CA ASN A 75 1.72 23.15 -2.62
C ASN A 75 1.60 21.63 -2.60
N ILE A 76 0.56 21.11 -1.93
CA ILE A 76 0.35 19.68 -1.77
C ILE A 76 0.20 18.97 -3.13
N ALA A 77 -0.53 19.58 -4.06
CA ALA A 77 -0.70 19.03 -5.40
C ALA A 77 0.61 19.00 -6.20
N LEU A 78 1.37 20.10 -6.17
CA LEU A 78 2.66 20.23 -6.87
C LEU A 78 3.69 19.24 -6.32
N LEU A 79 3.87 19.22 -5.00
CA LEU A 79 4.83 18.33 -4.35
C LEU A 79 4.45 16.86 -4.51
N ALA A 80 3.15 16.51 -4.49
CA ALA A 80 2.72 15.13 -4.73
C ALA A 80 3.11 14.65 -6.14
N GLN A 81 3.03 15.54 -7.13
CA GLN A 81 3.48 15.24 -8.48
C GLN A 81 5.01 15.13 -8.58
N GLN A 82 5.75 15.99 -7.87
CA GLN A 82 7.21 15.98 -7.84
C GLN A 82 7.76 14.71 -7.19
N TYR A 83 7.32 14.41 -5.97
CA TYR A 83 7.75 13.23 -5.20
C TYR A 83 7.09 11.92 -5.65
N ARG A 84 6.13 11.98 -6.59
CA ARG A 84 5.39 10.83 -7.12
C ARG A 84 4.64 10.03 -6.05
N VAL A 85 4.24 10.69 -4.97
CA VAL A 85 3.44 10.13 -3.87
C VAL A 85 2.01 10.65 -3.94
N SER A 86 1.15 10.24 -3.01
CA SER A 86 -0.22 10.76 -2.92
C SER A 86 -0.23 12.12 -2.23
N GLN A 87 -1.25 12.94 -2.51
CA GLN A 87 -1.46 14.21 -1.80
C GLN A 87 -1.60 14.00 -0.28
N LEU A 88 -2.19 12.88 0.15
CA LEU A 88 -2.27 12.53 1.58
C LEU A 88 -0.89 12.31 2.22
N VAL A 89 0.08 11.73 1.50
CA VAL A 89 1.45 11.57 2.00
C VAL A 89 2.12 12.93 2.20
N ILE A 90 1.94 13.85 1.24
CA ILE A 90 2.49 15.22 1.34
C ILE A 90 1.81 15.99 2.47
N ALA A 91 0.47 15.95 2.57
CA ALA A 91 -0.27 16.60 3.65
C ALA A 91 0.16 16.06 5.01
N ARG A 92 0.37 14.74 5.13
CA ARG A 92 0.87 14.12 6.35
C ARG A 92 2.29 14.58 6.68
N ARG A 93 3.16 14.65 5.68
CA ARG A 93 4.54 15.13 5.85
C ARG A 93 4.58 16.59 6.31
N GLY A 94 3.77 17.45 5.72
CA GLY A 94 3.65 18.85 6.15
C GLY A 94 3.14 18.98 7.59
N TYR A 95 2.18 18.15 8.00
CA TYR A 95 1.74 18.10 9.41
C TYR A 95 2.84 17.60 10.35
N ASP A 96 3.52 16.50 10.02
CA ASP A 96 4.60 15.94 10.84
C ASP A 96 5.79 16.93 11.00
N LEU A 97 5.98 17.84 10.04
CA LEU A 97 6.99 18.91 10.06
C LEU A 97 6.46 20.27 10.57
N ASN A 98 5.22 20.32 11.09
CA ASN A 98 4.55 21.54 11.59
C ASN A 98 4.37 22.67 10.55
N VAL A 99 4.38 22.33 9.26
CA VAL A 99 4.09 23.25 8.15
C VAL A 99 2.58 23.36 7.89
N LEU A 100 1.83 22.33 8.26
CA LEU A 100 0.38 22.26 8.10
C LEU A 100 -0.32 22.02 9.44
N ASP A 101 -1.52 22.58 9.57
CA ASP A 101 -2.41 22.29 10.69
C ASP A 101 -3.09 20.92 10.54
N TYR A 102 -3.67 20.47 11.66
CA TYR A 102 -4.37 19.19 11.72
C TYR A 102 -5.64 19.18 10.86
N ASP A 103 -6.34 20.32 10.74
CA ASP A 103 -7.59 20.42 9.98
C ASP A 103 -7.36 20.22 8.48
N THR A 104 -6.28 20.80 7.94
CA THR A 104 -5.84 20.59 6.56
C THR A 104 -5.54 19.13 6.31
N LEU A 105 -4.73 18.48 7.18
CA LEU A 105 -4.46 17.04 7.07
C LEU A 105 -5.77 16.22 7.07
N GLN A 106 -6.69 16.55 7.97
CA GLN A 106 -7.95 15.83 8.13
C GLN A 106 -8.82 15.97 6.88
N ASN A 107 -8.84 17.12 6.22
CA ASN A 107 -9.55 17.33 4.96
C ASN A 107 -9.03 16.39 3.85
N PHE A 108 -7.71 16.27 3.70
CA PHE A 108 -7.12 15.32 2.73
C PHE A 108 -7.40 13.87 3.08
N TYR A 109 -7.41 13.53 4.37
CA TYR A 109 -7.76 12.20 4.83
C TYR A 109 -9.20 11.84 4.45
N TRP A 110 -10.16 12.72 4.74
CA TRP A 110 -11.57 12.51 4.36
C TRP A 110 -11.76 12.37 2.86
N GLN A 111 -11.09 13.22 2.07
CA GLN A 111 -11.14 13.14 0.61
C GLN A 111 -10.63 11.77 0.10
N ALA A 112 -9.53 11.27 0.65
CA ALA A 112 -8.98 9.96 0.29
C ALA A 112 -9.95 8.81 0.64
N VAL A 113 -10.53 8.83 1.84
CA VAL A 113 -11.49 7.81 2.29
C VAL A 113 -12.77 7.82 1.45
N HIS A 114 -13.34 9.00 1.17
CA HIS A 114 -14.54 9.13 0.34
C HIS A 114 -14.30 8.71 -1.11
N TYR A 115 -13.11 9.00 -1.65
CA TYR A 115 -12.74 8.55 -2.99
C TYR A 115 -12.71 7.02 -3.10
N ASP A 116 -12.08 6.35 -2.13
CA ASP A 116 -12.01 4.89 -2.08
C ASP A 116 -13.38 4.25 -1.93
N GLN A 117 -14.26 4.84 -1.11
CA GLN A 117 -15.63 4.35 -0.94
C GLN A 117 -16.45 4.47 -2.23
N LYS A 118 -16.39 5.62 -2.92
CA LYS A 118 -17.06 5.81 -4.22
C LYS A 118 -16.55 4.83 -5.28
N LYS A 119 -15.25 4.53 -5.29
CA LYS A 119 -14.66 3.57 -6.22
C LYS A 119 -15.14 2.14 -5.94
N LYS A 120 -15.19 1.73 -4.67
CA LYS A 120 -15.73 0.43 -4.25
C LYS A 120 -17.20 0.28 -4.64
N ASN A 121 -18.02 1.31 -4.41
CA ASN A 121 -19.44 1.29 -4.76
C ASN A 121 -19.67 1.20 -6.29
N LYS A 122 -18.90 1.94 -7.10
CA LYS A 122 -18.97 1.83 -8.57
C LYS A 122 -18.57 0.43 -9.10
N LEU A 123 -17.61 -0.22 -8.43
CA LEU A 123 -17.17 -1.58 -8.78
C LEU A 123 -18.20 -2.65 -8.40
N SER A 124 -18.98 -2.46 -7.33
CA SER A 124 -20.05 -3.38 -6.93
C SER A 124 -21.33 -3.25 -7.76
N GLU A 125 -21.56 -2.09 -8.40
CA GLU A 125 -22.76 -1.81 -9.20
C GLU A 125 -22.62 -2.17 -10.68
N SER A 126 -21.43 -2.55 -11.17
CA SER A 126 -21.20 -2.90 -12.57
C SER A 126 -21.37 -4.42 -12.82
N PRO A 127 -22.38 -4.87 -13.58
CA PRO A 127 -22.47 -6.26 -14.03
C PRO A 127 -21.31 -6.55 -14.99
N GLY A 128 -20.47 -7.54 -14.69
CA GLY A 128 -19.36 -7.96 -15.57
C GLY A 128 -17.95 -7.52 -15.14
N GLY A 129 -17.72 -7.21 -13.86
CA GLY A 129 -16.38 -6.94 -13.34
C GLY A 129 -15.39 -8.12 -13.56
N PRO A 130 -14.07 -7.85 -13.68
CA PRO A 130 -13.07 -8.88 -13.88
C PRO A 130 -13.12 -9.94 -12.76
N LYS A 131 -13.03 -11.22 -13.14
CA LYS A 131 -13.04 -12.35 -12.20
C LYS A 131 -12.02 -12.13 -11.08
N SER A 132 -12.36 -12.56 -9.86
CA SER A 132 -11.52 -12.39 -8.65
C SER A 132 -10.05 -12.79 -8.86
N ASP A 133 -9.82 -13.84 -9.64
CA ASP A 133 -8.47 -14.34 -9.93
C ASP A 133 -7.69 -13.46 -10.90
N THR A 134 -8.36 -12.80 -11.85
CA THR A 134 -7.76 -11.75 -12.69
C THR A 134 -7.29 -10.59 -11.80
N MET A 135 -8.13 -10.14 -10.86
CA MET A 135 -7.76 -9.07 -9.92
C MET A 135 -6.61 -9.47 -9.00
N ARG A 136 -6.56 -10.72 -8.53
CA ARG A 136 -5.45 -11.25 -7.74
C ARG A 136 -4.15 -11.30 -8.54
N LYS A 137 -4.19 -11.79 -9.80
CA LYS A 137 -3.02 -11.84 -10.70
C LYS A 137 -2.45 -10.44 -10.95
N PHE A 138 -3.32 -9.45 -11.16
CA PHE A 138 -2.89 -8.06 -11.33
C PHE A 138 -2.31 -7.46 -10.03
N ARG A 139 -2.89 -7.79 -8.86
CA ARG A 139 -2.42 -7.26 -7.58
C ARG A 139 -1.08 -7.85 -7.15
N ASN A 140 -0.90 -9.15 -7.32
CA ASN A 140 0.27 -9.87 -6.84
C ASN A 140 1.41 -9.88 -7.89
N GLY A 141 1.11 -9.58 -9.16
CA GLY A 141 2.02 -9.74 -10.29
C GLY A 141 2.04 -11.19 -10.79
N SER A 142 2.16 -11.39 -12.11
CA SER A 142 2.08 -12.74 -12.69
C SER A 142 3.26 -13.62 -12.28
N LEU A 143 4.47 -13.07 -12.27
CA LEU A 143 5.70 -13.81 -11.96
C LEU A 143 5.68 -14.33 -10.52
N PHE A 144 5.38 -13.46 -9.56
CA PHE A 144 5.23 -13.85 -8.16
C PHE A 144 4.12 -14.90 -7.99
N SER A 145 2.98 -14.68 -8.63
CA SER A 145 1.84 -15.60 -8.54
C SER A 145 2.19 -16.99 -9.07
N GLN A 146 2.89 -17.06 -10.20
CA GLN A 146 3.34 -18.33 -10.79
C GLN A 146 4.41 -19.01 -9.93
N ALA A 147 5.40 -18.26 -9.43
CA ALA A 147 6.47 -18.81 -8.60
C ALA A 147 5.93 -19.42 -7.30
N VAL A 148 5.03 -18.73 -6.61
CA VAL A 148 4.42 -19.21 -5.37
C VAL A 148 3.50 -20.41 -5.64
N ALA A 149 2.70 -20.36 -6.71
CA ALA A 149 1.83 -21.48 -7.08
C ALA A 149 2.64 -22.74 -7.44
N ALA A 150 3.71 -22.60 -8.24
CA ALA A 150 4.58 -23.70 -8.61
C ALA A 150 5.29 -24.30 -7.39
N ALA A 151 5.90 -23.46 -6.55
CA ALA A 151 6.56 -23.93 -5.32
C ALA A 151 5.60 -24.70 -4.40
N ALA A 152 4.34 -24.29 -4.32
CA ALA A 152 3.33 -24.95 -3.51
C ALA A 152 2.86 -26.29 -4.10
N LEU A 153 2.65 -26.35 -5.42
CA LEU A 153 2.25 -27.58 -6.11
C LEU A 153 3.38 -28.61 -6.18
N GLU A 154 4.63 -28.17 -6.17
CA GLU A 154 5.82 -29.01 -6.08
C GLU A 154 6.17 -29.42 -4.65
N GLY A 155 5.39 -29.00 -3.64
CA GLY A 155 5.61 -29.35 -2.23
C GLY A 155 6.77 -28.62 -1.56
N ARG A 156 7.38 -27.62 -2.23
CA ARG A 156 8.45 -26.76 -1.67
C ARG A 156 7.91 -25.65 -0.76
N LEU A 157 6.59 -25.42 -0.78
CA LEU A 157 5.88 -24.47 0.07
C LEU A 157 4.55 -25.07 0.54
N LEU A 158 4.17 -24.84 1.80
CA LEU A 158 2.87 -25.30 2.31
C LEU A 158 1.71 -24.62 1.58
N LEU A 159 0.68 -25.39 1.20
CA LEU A 159 -0.51 -24.87 0.52
C LEU A 159 -1.22 -23.75 1.31
N ARG A 160 -1.14 -23.81 2.65
CA ARG A 160 -1.68 -22.77 3.53
C ARG A 160 -0.94 -21.45 3.38
N ASP A 161 0.38 -21.50 3.32
CA ASP A 161 1.24 -20.31 3.23
C ASP A 161 1.13 -19.71 1.83
N ALA A 162 1.15 -20.55 0.79
CA ALA A 162 0.89 -20.13 -0.58
C ALA A 162 -0.50 -19.48 -0.73
N GLY A 163 -1.52 -20.05 -0.09
CA GLY A 163 -2.87 -19.47 -0.04
C GLY A 163 -2.89 -18.10 0.63
N SER A 164 -2.14 -17.93 1.71
CA SER A 164 -1.98 -16.64 2.40
C SER A 164 -1.29 -15.60 1.51
N LEU A 165 -0.18 -15.97 0.87
CA LEU A 165 0.60 -15.10 -0.03
C LEU A 165 -0.18 -14.65 -1.27
N LEU A 166 -0.95 -15.56 -1.87
CA LEU A 166 -1.73 -15.27 -3.08
C LEU A 166 -3.12 -14.71 -2.75
N GLY A 167 -3.52 -14.79 -1.48
CA GLY A 167 -4.84 -14.44 -1.00
C GLY A 167 -5.93 -15.37 -1.52
N VAL A 168 -5.61 -16.64 -1.81
CA VAL A 168 -6.51 -17.70 -2.31
C VAL A 168 -6.74 -18.73 -1.19
N LYS A 169 -7.93 -19.31 -1.11
CA LYS A 169 -8.14 -20.45 -0.19
C LYS A 169 -7.21 -21.61 -0.60
N PRO A 170 -6.61 -22.37 0.33
CA PRO A 170 -5.72 -23.47 -0.03
C PRO A 170 -6.34 -24.47 -1.01
N ALA A 171 -7.63 -24.78 -0.84
CA ALA A 171 -8.38 -25.66 -1.74
C ALA A 171 -8.54 -25.11 -3.18
N GLY A 172 -8.49 -23.78 -3.36
CA GLY A 172 -8.60 -23.13 -4.66
C GLY A 172 -7.26 -22.85 -5.34
N LEU A 173 -6.14 -23.26 -4.74
CA LEU A 173 -4.80 -22.94 -5.24
C LEU A 173 -4.52 -23.58 -6.61
N LYS A 174 -4.98 -24.82 -6.81
CA LYS A 174 -4.83 -25.53 -8.08
C LYS A 174 -5.58 -24.82 -9.22
N GLN A 175 -6.85 -24.48 -8.99
CA GLN A 175 -7.67 -23.74 -9.96
C GLN A 175 -7.06 -22.37 -10.30
N TYR A 176 -6.46 -21.70 -9.31
CA TYR A 176 -5.75 -20.45 -9.54
C TYR A 176 -4.47 -20.64 -10.37
N ALA A 177 -3.72 -21.73 -10.15
CA ALA A 177 -2.54 -22.07 -10.93
C ALA A 177 -2.88 -22.40 -12.39
N ASP A 178 -3.97 -23.13 -12.64
CA ASP A 178 -4.47 -23.43 -13.98
C ASP A 178 -4.84 -22.12 -14.72
N PHE A 179 -5.55 -21.21 -14.04
CA PHE A 179 -5.82 -19.86 -14.54
C PHE A 179 -4.55 -19.05 -14.87
N LEU A 180 -3.50 -19.15 -14.04
CA LEU A 180 -2.23 -18.44 -14.28
C LEU A 180 -1.47 -18.95 -15.51
N THR A 181 -1.64 -20.24 -15.84
CA THR A 181 -0.96 -20.93 -16.94
C THR A 181 -1.81 -21.03 -18.21
N GLY A 182 -3.08 -20.63 -18.16
CA GLY A 182 -4.00 -20.66 -19.31
C GLY A 182 -4.54 -22.06 -19.63
N LYS A 183 -4.56 -22.95 -18.63
CA LYS A 183 -5.15 -24.29 -18.72
C LYS A 183 -6.58 -24.33 -18.19
#